data_AF-A0A9D9MZF5-F1
#
_entry.id   AF-A0A9D9MZF5-F1
#
_cell.length_a   1.000
_cell.length_b   1.000
_cell.length_c   1.000
_cell.angle_alpha   90.00
_cell.angle_beta   90.00
_cell.angle_gamma   90.00
#
_symmetry.space_group_name_H-M   'P 1'
#
loop_
_entity.id
_entity.type
_entity.pdbx_description
1 polymer ?
#
loop_
_entity_poly.entity_id
_entity_poly.type
_entity_poly.pdbx_seq_one_letter_code
_entity_poly.pdbx_strand_id
1 'polypeptide(L)'
;MLSFSPENLALALRGSVTANAGAVAIVGEAATVPALGSLIPLARLGNLTVAPVVKKGGTPVVAATNYEWRRGGVYVLPGAATLVAGDAITVDYTPLPDDLIQCLVAAAADYRIVIDGLNEAASGKAVRIEKHRCQFDPAQSVDWIGDEFGKLTLSATQLADTSITTTGLSQYQTVRKER
;
A
#
# COMPACT_ATOMS: atom_id res chain seq x y z
N MET A 1 -13.57 -4.87 4.05
CA MET A 1 -13.34 -3.40 4.11
C MET A 1 -13.54 -2.84 2.71
N LEU A 2 -14.28 -1.72 2.55
CA LEU A 2 -14.69 -1.21 1.22
C LEU A 2 -13.79 -0.09 0.66
N SER A 3 -12.78 0.35 1.41
CA SER A 3 -11.87 1.43 1.01
C SER A 3 -10.43 0.97 1.07
N PHE A 4 -9.68 1.18 -0.02
CA PHE A 4 -8.24 0.95 -0.12
C PHE A 4 -7.47 2.20 0.34
N SER A 5 -7.74 2.68 1.55
CA SER A 5 -6.92 3.72 2.15
C SER A 5 -5.54 3.15 2.54
N PRO A 6 -4.49 3.99 2.65
CA PRO A 6 -3.17 3.53 3.06
C PRO A 6 -3.17 2.76 4.38
N GLU A 7 -3.96 3.20 5.36
CA GLU A 7 -4.08 2.56 6.67
C GLU A 7 -4.74 1.19 6.56
N ASN A 8 -5.77 1.08 5.70
CA ASN A 8 -6.49 -0.16 5.47
C ASN A 8 -5.63 -1.19 4.75
N LEU A 9 -4.86 -0.74 3.75
CA LEU A 9 -3.88 -1.56 3.06
C LEU A 9 -2.75 -1.98 3.99
N ALA A 10 -2.25 -1.09 4.83
CA ALA A 10 -1.23 -1.42 5.82
C ALA A 10 -1.75 -2.43 6.85
N LEU A 11 -2.96 -2.27 7.37
CA LEU A 11 -3.57 -3.27 8.25
C LEU A 11 -3.72 -4.62 7.52
N ALA A 12 -4.25 -4.58 6.31
CA ALA A 12 -4.55 -5.78 5.55
C ALA A 12 -3.29 -6.53 5.09
N LEU A 13 -2.21 -5.83 4.80
CA LEU A 13 -0.97 -6.40 4.27
C LEU A 13 0.14 -6.51 5.33
N ARG A 14 -0.18 -6.31 6.61
CA ARG A 14 0.78 -6.19 7.72
C ARG A 14 1.94 -5.25 7.37
N GLY A 15 1.57 -4.13 6.79
CA GLY A 15 2.47 -3.12 6.29
C GLY A 15 2.65 -1.92 7.21
N SER A 16 3.55 -1.04 6.80
CA SER A 16 3.73 0.29 7.39
C SER A 16 3.51 1.34 6.31
N VAL A 17 2.86 2.45 6.68
CA VAL A 17 2.68 3.61 5.81
C VAL A 17 3.74 4.65 6.12
N THR A 18 4.45 5.13 5.09
CA THR A 18 5.26 6.34 5.17
C THR A 18 4.61 7.41 4.30
N ALA A 19 4.04 8.41 4.96
CA ALA A 19 3.44 9.55 4.28
C ALA A 19 4.51 10.55 3.85
N ASN A 20 4.51 10.90 2.57
CA ASN A 20 5.44 11.87 2.01
C ASN A 20 4.65 13.08 1.51
N ALA A 21 4.50 14.07 2.40
CA ALA A 21 3.71 15.27 2.11
C ALA A 21 4.42 16.28 1.19
N GLY A 22 5.74 16.14 1.01
CA GLY A 22 6.55 17.11 0.27
C GLY A 22 6.48 16.93 -1.24
N ALA A 23 6.33 18.04 -1.95
CA ALA A 23 6.49 18.15 -3.42
C ALA A 23 7.82 18.86 -3.79
N VAL A 24 8.80 18.84 -2.88
CA VAL A 24 10.12 19.44 -3.13
C VAL A 24 10.78 18.70 -4.29
N ALA A 25 11.27 19.46 -5.26
CA ALA A 25 11.93 18.89 -6.44
C ALA A 25 13.11 18.02 -6.03
N ILE A 26 13.16 16.81 -6.58
CA ILE A 26 14.30 15.91 -6.46
C ILE A 26 15.25 16.25 -7.61
N VAL A 27 16.51 16.45 -7.27
CA VAL A 27 17.56 16.81 -8.22
C VAL A 27 18.59 15.69 -8.23
N GLY A 28 18.88 15.18 -9.42
CA GLY A 28 19.96 14.23 -9.62
C GLY A 28 19.66 12.81 -9.16
N GLU A 29 18.40 12.35 -9.18
CA GLU A 29 18.10 10.95 -8.85
C GLU A 29 18.81 10.02 -9.83
N ALA A 30 19.76 9.24 -9.32
CA ALA A 30 20.58 8.36 -10.14
C ALA A 30 19.79 7.14 -10.57
N ALA A 31 19.86 6.82 -11.86
CA ALA A 31 19.26 5.62 -12.42
C ALA A 31 20.13 5.03 -13.53
N THR A 32 19.88 3.77 -13.85
CA THR A 32 20.51 3.08 -14.99
C THR A 32 19.44 2.67 -15.97
N VAL A 33 19.68 2.88 -17.26
CA VAL A 33 18.79 2.41 -18.32
C VAL A 33 18.87 0.87 -18.37
N PRO A 34 17.81 0.12 -18.04
CA PRO A 34 17.89 -1.34 -18.02
C PRO A 34 17.84 -1.91 -19.43
N ALA A 35 16.93 -1.40 -20.27
CA ALA A 35 16.82 -1.73 -21.69
C ALA A 35 16.08 -0.63 -22.46
N LEU A 36 16.15 -0.65 -23.79
CA LEU A 36 15.23 0.14 -24.61
C LEU A 36 13.81 -0.42 -24.52
N GLY A 37 12.80 0.44 -24.54
CA GLY A 37 11.40 0.03 -24.37
C GLY A 37 11.03 -0.33 -22.93
N SER A 38 11.83 0.05 -21.94
CA SER A 38 11.62 -0.25 -20.53
C SER A 38 11.25 1.00 -19.72
N LEU A 39 10.56 0.79 -18.59
CA LEU A 39 10.31 1.83 -17.60
C LEU A 39 11.44 1.81 -16.57
N ILE A 40 12.03 2.98 -16.32
CA ILE A 40 12.91 3.24 -15.18
C ILE A 40 12.02 3.74 -14.04
N PRO A 41 11.74 2.93 -13.01
CA PRO A 41 10.97 3.39 -11.86
C PRO A 41 11.80 4.42 -11.08
N LEU A 42 11.14 5.51 -10.67
CA LEU A 42 11.73 6.50 -9.76
C LEU A 42 11.23 6.27 -8.33
N ALA A 43 11.93 6.84 -7.35
CA ALA A 43 11.65 6.66 -5.93
C ALA A 43 10.30 7.25 -5.49
N ARG A 44 9.79 8.24 -6.24
CA ARG A 44 8.52 8.93 -5.97
C ARG A 44 7.66 8.97 -7.21
N LEU A 45 6.34 9.07 -7.03
CA LEU A 45 5.43 9.36 -8.13
C LEU A 45 5.68 10.76 -8.69
N GLY A 46 5.90 10.84 -9.99
CA GLY A 46 6.18 12.08 -10.71
C GLY A 46 4.94 12.92 -11.00
N ASN A 47 5.06 14.23 -10.87
CA ASN A 47 4.03 15.16 -11.34
C ASN A 47 4.10 15.31 -12.87
N LEU A 48 3.05 14.90 -13.58
CA LEU A 48 2.99 14.96 -15.04
C LEU A 48 2.80 16.38 -15.61
N THR A 49 2.42 17.36 -14.78
CA THR A 49 2.30 18.76 -15.23
C THR A 49 3.64 19.49 -15.33
N VAL A 50 4.71 18.90 -14.78
CA VAL A 50 6.07 19.41 -14.83
C VAL A 50 6.95 18.37 -15.50
N ALA A 51 7.57 18.74 -16.62
CA ALA A 51 8.47 17.84 -17.34
C ALA A 51 9.74 17.55 -16.51
N PRO A 52 10.24 16.31 -16.51
CA PRO A 52 11.49 15.97 -15.86
C PRO A 52 12.69 16.43 -16.71
N VAL A 53 13.83 16.62 -16.07
CA VAL A 53 15.13 16.82 -16.74
C VAL A 53 15.96 15.56 -16.60
N VAL A 54 16.05 14.78 -17.68
CA VAL A 54 16.91 13.60 -17.75
C VAL A 54 18.28 14.01 -18.27
N LYS A 55 19.35 13.59 -17.61
CA LYS A 55 20.73 13.87 -18.01
C LYS A 55 21.55 12.60 -18.14
N LYS A 56 22.41 12.52 -19.14
CA LYS A 56 23.43 11.47 -19.32
C LYS A 56 24.82 12.12 -19.24
N GLY A 57 25.63 11.71 -18.26
CA GLY A 57 26.93 12.34 -18.01
C GLY A 57 26.84 13.86 -17.76
N GLY A 58 25.73 14.34 -17.19
CA GLY A 58 25.45 15.76 -16.95
C GLY A 58 24.79 16.50 -18.11
N THR A 59 24.75 15.93 -19.32
CA THR A 59 24.13 16.56 -20.49
C THR A 59 22.64 16.23 -20.57
N PRO A 60 21.74 17.23 -20.68
CA PRO A 60 20.30 16.99 -20.86
C PRO A 60 19.99 16.15 -22.10
N VAL A 61 19.11 15.17 -21.94
CA VAL A 61 18.59 14.31 -23.00
C VAL A 61 17.21 14.83 -23.41
N VAL A 62 16.97 14.95 -24.72
CA VAL A 62 15.68 15.44 -25.25
C VAL A 62 14.61 14.35 -25.23
N ALA A 63 13.41 14.66 -24.74
CA ALA A 63 12.33 13.68 -24.61
C ALA A 63 11.86 13.11 -25.96
N ALA A 64 11.61 13.96 -26.96
CA ALA A 64 10.90 13.65 -28.21
C ALA A 64 11.40 12.41 -28.99
N THR A 65 12.64 11.98 -28.78
CA THR A 65 13.26 10.81 -29.44
C THR A 65 13.90 9.81 -28.49
N ASN A 66 13.74 9.97 -27.18
CA ASN A 66 14.45 9.14 -26.20
C ASN A 66 13.56 8.56 -25.12
N TYR A 67 12.61 9.33 -24.60
CA TYR A 67 11.82 8.89 -23.46
C TYR A 67 10.46 9.58 -23.36
N GLU A 68 9.55 8.93 -22.66
CA GLU A 68 8.27 9.47 -22.22
C GLU A 68 8.28 9.65 -20.71
N TRP A 69 7.74 10.77 -20.25
CA TRP A 69 7.50 10.97 -18.82
C TRP A 69 6.22 10.23 -18.41
N ARG A 70 6.33 9.32 -17.44
CA ARG A 70 5.19 8.59 -16.87
C ARG A 70 5.18 8.79 -15.36
N ARG A 71 4.01 8.60 -14.74
CA ARG A 71 3.85 8.89 -13.30
C ARG A 71 4.75 8.03 -12.42
N GLY A 72 5.02 6.79 -12.83
CA GLY A 72 5.94 5.89 -12.12
C GLY A 72 7.42 6.09 -12.47
N GLY A 73 7.76 6.96 -13.43
CA GLY A 73 9.14 7.21 -13.82
C GLY A 73 9.34 7.48 -15.31
N VAL A 74 10.53 7.19 -15.83
CA VAL A 74 10.93 7.51 -17.20
C VAL A 74 10.82 6.27 -18.08
N TYR A 75 9.94 6.30 -19.09
CA TYR A 75 9.84 5.22 -20.05
C TYR A 75 10.79 5.47 -21.22
N VAL A 76 11.81 4.64 -21.38
CA VAL A 76 12.79 4.76 -22.45
C VAL A 76 12.20 4.19 -23.73
N LEU A 77 12.19 4.97 -24.80
CA LEU A 77 11.60 4.56 -26.07
C LEU A 77 12.41 3.40 -26.69
N PRO A 78 11.75 2.44 -27.37
CA PRO A 78 12.44 1.35 -28.06
C PRO A 78 13.47 1.84 -29.11
N GLY A 79 13.20 2.98 -29.75
CA GLY A 79 14.08 3.63 -30.73
C GLY A 79 14.84 4.82 -30.17
N ALA A 80 15.19 4.82 -28.88
CA ALA A 80 15.88 5.95 -28.26
C ALA A 80 17.18 6.29 -29.00
N ALA A 81 17.35 7.57 -29.37
CA ALA A 81 18.48 7.99 -30.20
C ALA A 81 19.81 8.12 -29.42
N THR A 82 19.75 8.43 -28.13
CA THR A 82 20.91 8.82 -27.30
C THR A 82 21.08 7.98 -26.03
N LEU A 83 20.03 7.25 -25.66
CA LEU A 83 20.04 6.31 -24.55
C LEU A 83 20.26 4.90 -25.07
N VAL A 84 21.05 4.12 -24.34
CA VAL A 84 21.26 2.68 -24.57
C VAL A 84 21.23 1.94 -23.23
N ALA A 85 21.03 0.62 -23.27
CA ALA A 85 21.10 -0.21 -22.07
C ALA A 85 22.45 -0.06 -21.36
N GLY A 86 22.42 0.07 -20.03
CA GLY A 86 23.60 0.29 -19.20
C GLY A 86 24.01 1.74 -19.02
N ASP A 87 23.38 2.70 -19.72
CA ASP A 87 23.66 4.12 -19.50
C ASP A 87 23.31 4.55 -18.07
N ALA A 88 24.27 5.19 -17.42
CA ALA A 88 24.02 5.92 -16.18
C ALA A 88 23.41 7.28 -16.49
N ILE A 89 22.27 7.56 -15.88
CA ILE A 89 21.52 8.81 -16.02
C ILE A 89 21.22 9.40 -14.65
N THR A 90 20.89 10.69 -14.65
CA THR A 90 20.29 11.35 -13.50
C THR A 90 18.99 12.02 -13.91
N VAL A 91 17.99 11.99 -13.04
CA VAL A 91 16.67 12.58 -13.31
C VAL A 91 16.38 13.65 -12.26
N ASP A 92 16.09 14.87 -12.73
CA ASP A 92 15.50 15.91 -11.90
C ASP A 92 13.99 15.92 -12.16
N TYR A 93 13.18 15.89 -11.11
CA TYR A 93 11.73 15.90 -11.26
C TYR A 93 11.01 16.42 -10.01
N THR A 94 9.78 16.89 -10.20
CA THR A 94 8.91 17.29 -9.09
C THR A 94 8.00 16.12 -8.72
N PRO A 95 8.09 15.58 -7.49
CA PRO A 95 7.22 14.50 -7.05
C PRO A 95 5.83 15.01 -6.66
N LEU A 96 4.86 14.10 -6.59
CA LEU A 96 3.58 14.31 -5.94
C LEU A 96 3.67 13.91 -4.45
N PRO A 97 2.77 14.43 -3.61
CA PRO A 97 2.46 13.79 -2.34
C PRO A 97 2.00 12.36 -2.59
N ASP A 98 2.55 11.41 -1.86
CA ASP A 98 2.14 10.01 -1.93
C ASP A 98 2.29 9.33 -0.56
N ASP A 99 1.72 8.14 -0.44
CA ASP A 99 1.89 7.25 0.69
C ASP A 99 2.60 5.98 0.24
N LEU A 100 3.80 5.74 0.79
CA LEU A 100 4.54 4.51 0.53
C LEU A 100 4.10 3.44 1.53
N ILE A 101 3.47 2.39 1.01
CA ILE A 101 3.02 1.24 1.79
C ILE A 101 4.02 0.11 1.58
N GLN A 102 4.80 -0.18 2.62
CA GLN A 102 5.68 -1.35 2.64
C GLN A 102 4.91 -2.51 3.25
N CYS A 103 4.77 -3.62 2.53
CA CYS A 103 3.95 -4.77 2.96
C CYS A 103 4.79 -5.79 3.74
N LEU A 104 4.16 -6.54 4.65
CA LEU A 104 4.76 -7.62 5.44
C LEU A 104 6.00 -7.21 6.27
N VAL A 105 6.12 -5.93 6.61
CA VAL A 105 7.21 -5.39 7.45
C VAL A 105 6.81 -5.29 8.92
N ALA A 106 5.52 -5.43 9.24
CA ALA A 106 5.01 -5.41 10.61
C ALA A 106 4.68 -6.83 11.10
N ALA A 107 4.90 -7.06 12.40
CA ALA A 107 4.47 -8.27 13.07
C ALA A 107 2.93 -8.31 13.23
N ALA A 108 2.38 -9.50 13.48
CA ALA A 108 0.97 -9.64 13.85
C ALA A 108 0.67 -8.84 15.13
N ALA A 109 -0.38 -8.04 15.11
CA ALA A 109 -0.88 -7.34 16.28
C ALA A 109 -2.08 -8.10 16.87
N ASP A 110 -2.18 -8.07 18.20
CA ASP A 110 -3.32 -8.58 18.95
C ASP A 110 -4.42 -7.53 19.01
N TYR A 111 -5.62 -7.89 18.56
CA TYR A 111 -6.80 -7.03 18.56
C TYR A 111 -7.88 -7.58 19.47
N ARG A 112 -8.57 -6.67 20.15
CA ARG A 112 -9.88 -6.95 20.76
C ARG A 112 -10.95 -6.57 19.75
N ILE A 113 -11.81 -7.52 19.39
CA ILE A 113 -12.91 -7.28 18.45
C ILE A 113 -14.21 -7.18 19.24
N VAL A 114 -14.91 -6.07 19.11
CA VAL A 114 -16.24 -5.86 19.68
C VAL A 114 -17.22 -5.68 18.54
N ILE A 115 -18.20 -6.56 18.47
CA ILE A 115 -19.34 -6.48 17.55
C ILE A 115 -20.52 -6.07 18.41
N ASP A 116 -21.07 -4.90 18.11
CA ASP A 116 -22.27 -4.37 18.74
C ASP A 116 -23.34 -4.21 17.66
N GLY A 117 -24.48 -4.87 17.82
CA GLY A 117 -25.50 -4.91 16.79
C GLY A 117 -26.80 -5.53 17.25
N LEU A 118 -27.71 -5.73 16.30
CA LEU A 118 -29.02 -6.30 16.53
C LEU A 118 -29.11 -7.68 15.89
N ASN A 119 -29.76 -8.62 16.57
CA ASN A 119 -30.10 -9.91 15.99
C ASN A 119 -31.41 -9.80 15.21
N GLU A 120 -31.29 -9.42 13.95
CA GLU A 120 -32.42 -9.22 13.03
C GLU A 120 -33.11 -10.52 12.62
N ALA A 121 -32.43 -11.67 12.75
CA ALA A 121 -32.98 -12.96 12.34
C ALA A 121 -34.18 -13.42 13.20
N ALA A 122 -34.38 -12.85 14.40
CA ALA A 122 -35.40 -13.35 15.32
C ALA A 122 -36.17 -12.30 16.14
N SER A 123 -35.73 -11.03 16.21
CA SER A 123 -36.44 -10.03 17.04
C SER A 123 -35.95 -8.58 16.96
N GLY A 124 -34.78 -8.32 16.36
CA GLY A 124 -34.13 -7.00 16.44
C GLY A 124 -33.52 -6.69 17.82
N LYS A 125 -33.39 -7.70 18.69
CA LYS A 125 -32.81 -7.58 20.05
C LYS A 125 -31.31 -7.33 20.01
N ALA A 126 -30.82 -6.54 20.96
CA ALA A 126 -29.42 -6.19 21.08
C ALA A 126 -28.54 -7.42 21.38
N VAL A 127 -27.43 -7.53 20.65
CA VAL A 127 -26.40 -8.54 20.85
C VAL A 127 -25.04 -7.88 20.79
N ARG A 128 -24.22 -8.14 21.81
CA ARG A 128 -22.82 -7.75 21.83
C ARG A 128 -21.94 -8.98 21.91
N ILE A 129 -21.05 -9.14 20.94
CA ILE A 129 -20.03 -10.18 20.92
C ILE A 129 -18.69 -9.51 21.12
N GLU A 130 -17.91 -10.01 22.06
CA GLU A 130 -16.56 -9.52 22.32
C GLU A 130 -15.59 -10.68 22.24
N LYS A 131 -14.59 -10.55 21.37
CA LYS A 131 -13.45 -11.45 21.26
C LYS A 131 -12.26 -10.78 21.92
N HIS A 132 -11.71 -11.41 22.95
CA HIS A 132 -10.69 -10.81 23.81
C HIS A 132 -9.35 -10.62 23.08
N ARG A 133 -8.94 -11.61 22.29
CA ARG A 133 -7.69 -11.59 21.54
C ARG A 133 -7.81 -12.26 20.17
N CYS A 134 -7.63 -11.49 19.11
CA CYS A 134 -7.62 -11.95 17.72
C CYS A 134 -6.39 -11.41 16.98
N GLN A 135 -5.83 -12.22 16.09
CA GLN A 135 -4.79 -11.78 15.16
C GLN A 135 -5.31 -11.87 13.74
N PHE A 136 -5.15 -10.79 12.97
CA PHE A 136 -5.47 -10.82 11.54
C PHE A 136 -4.33 -11.41 10.74
N ASP A 137 -4.66 -12.35 9.88
CA ASP A 137 -3.76 -12.83 8.84
C ASP A 137 -3.67 -11.80 7.72
N PRO A 138 -2.50 -11.68 7.07
CA PRO A 138 -2.39 -10.79 5.92
C PRO A 138 -3.37 -11.27 4.84
N ALA A 139 -3.93 -10.32 4.08
CA ALA A 139 -4.80 -10.62 2.96
C ALA A 139 -4.09 -11.57 1.99
N GLN A 140 -4.73 -12.69 1.65
CA GLN A 140 -4.15 -13.70 0.77
C GLN A 140 -4.10 -13.26 -0.69
N SER A 141 -5.04 -12.40 -1.09
CA SER A 141 -5.08 -11.77 -2.40
C SER A 141 -5.59 -10.34 -2.28
N VAL A 142 -5.06 -9.48 -3.16
CA VAL A 142 -5.57 -8.14 -3.40
C VAL A 142 -5.69 -7.96 -4.90
N ASP A 143 -6.93 -7.82 -5.36
CA ASP A 143 -7.21 -7.59 -6.78
C ASP A 143 -6.97 -6.11 -7.09
N TRP A 144 -5.79 -5.81 -7.63
CA TRP A 144 -5.40 -4.44 -8.00
C TRP A 144 -6.11 -3.94 -9.26
N ILE A 145 -6.58 -4.85 -10.11
CA ILE A 145 -7.28 -4.59 -11.37
C ILE A 145 -8.44 -5.57 -11.47
N GLY A 146 -9.65 -5.06 -11.69
CA GLY A 146 -10.85 -5.88 -11.87
C GLY A 146 -12.08 -5.03 -12.23
N ASP A 147 -13.16 -5.72 -12.59
CA ASP A 147 -14.42 -5.09 -13.01
C ASP A 147 -15.34 -4.72 -11.83
N GLU A 148 -15.04 -5.23 -10.63
CA GLU A 148 -15.71 -4.90 -9.37
C GLU A 148 -14.84 -4.00 -8.48
N PHE A 149 -15.46 -3.37 -7.47
CA PHE A 149 -14.72 -2.70 -6.41
C PHE A 149 -13.81 -3.68 -5.68
N GLY A 150 -12.54 -3.31 -5.52
CA GLY A 150 -11.56 -4.08 -4.77
C GLY A 150 -12.03 -4.38 -3.35
N LYS A 151 -11.92 -5.65 -2.93
CA LYS A 151 -12.31 -6.11 -1.59
C LYS A 151 -11.06 -6.58 -0.86
N LEU A 152 -10.82 -6.03 0.32
CA LEU A 152 -9.83 -6.57 1.26
C LEU A 152 -10.51 -7.57 2.18
N THR A 153 -10.27 -8.84 1.91
CA THR A 153 -10.73 -9.97 2.75
C THR A 153 -9.64 -10.29 3.76
N LEU A 154 -10.00 -10.22 5.04
CA LEU A 154 -9.11 -10.55 6.15
C LEU A 154 -9.69 -11.70 6.94
N SER A 155 -8.83 -12.67 7.23
CA SER A 155 -9.12 -13.75 8.16
C SER A 155 -8.52 -13.39 9.51
N ALA A 156 -9.24 -13.71 10.59
CA ALA A 156 -8.75 -13.51 11.94
C ALA A 156 -8.72 -14.84 12.68
N THR A 157 -7.60 -15.12 13.33
CA THR A 157 -7.46 -16.26 14.24
C THR A 157 -7.75 -15.81 15.67
N GLN A 158 -8.68 -16.50 16.33
CA GLN A 158 -8.97 -16.29 17.74
C GLN A 158 -7.91 -16.97 18.60
N LEU A 159 -7.30 -16.21 19.51
CA LEU A 159 -6.34 -16.73 20.49
C LEU A 159 -6.90 -16.64 21.91
N ALA A 160 -6.28 -17.39 22.82
CA ALA A 160 -6.56 -17.27 24.25
C ALA A 160 -5.89 -15.99 24.80
N ASP A 161 -6.66 -15.23 25.57
CA ASP A 161 -6.14 -14.16 26.42
C ASP A 161 -5.72 -14.74 27.77
N THR A 162 -4.41 -14.91 27.97
CA THR A 162 -3.84 -15.48 29.19
C THR A 162 -3.88 -14.54 30.40
N SER A 163 -4.28 -13.28 30.20
CA SER A 163 -4.49 -12.35 31.33
C SER A 163 -5.77 -12.66 32.11
N ILE A 164 -6.74 -13.33 31.48
CA ILE A 164 -7.98 -13.77 32.12
C ILE A 164 -7.69 -15.08 32.87
N THR A 165 -7.49 -14.97 34.18
CA THR A 165 -7.14 -16.11 35.05
C THR A 165 -8.26 -16.53 36.00
N THR A 166 -9.31 -15.72 36.12
CA THR A 166 -10.47 -15.99 36.98
C THR A 166 -11.25 -17.22 36.52
N THR A 167 -11.44 -18.19 37.42
CA THR A 167 -12.22 -19.40 37.15
C THR A 167 -13.64 -19.07 36.71
N GLY A 168 -14.12 -19.74 35.67
CA GLY A 168 -15.47 -19.55 35.12
C GLY A 168 -15.58 -18.42 34.08
N LEU A 169 -14.52 -17.64 33.86
CA LEU A 169 -14.46 -16.67 32.76
C LEU A 169 -13.84 -17.28 31.50
N SER A 170 -14.40 -16.94 30.35
CA SER A 170 -13.88 -17.33 29.04
C SER A 170 -12.64 -16.52 28.71
N GLN A 171 -11.54 -17.19 28.33
CA GLN A 171 -10.32 -16.54 27.83
C GLN A 171 -10.41 -16.12 26.36
N TYR A 172 -11.49 -16.48 25.66
CA TYR A 172 -11.59 -16.31 24.20
C TYR A 172 -12.59 -15.22 23.83
N GLN A 173 -13.85 -15.40 24.22
CA GLN A 173 -14.93 -14.48 23.87
C GLN A 173 -16.07 -14.49 24.87
N THR A 174 -16.83 -13.40 24.90
CA THR A 174 -18.11 -13.27 25.60
C THR A 174 -19.21 -12.87 24.65
N VAL A 175 -20.44 -13.32 24.93
CA VAL A 175 -21.64 -12.95 24.19
C VAL A 175 -22.67 -12.44 25.18
N ARG A 176 -23.16 -11.22 24.96
CA ARG A 176 -24.30 -10.66 25.68
C ARG A 176 -25.46 -10.57 24.71
N LYS A 177 -26.59 -11.12 25.10
CA LYS A 177 -27.81 -11.11 24.31
C LYS A 177 -28.95 -10.58 25.17
N GLU A 178 -29.66 -9.59 24.65
CA GLU A 178 -30.92 -9.13 25.22
C GLU A 178 -31.94 -10.28 25.19
N ARG A 179 -32.63 -10.48 26.32
CA ARG A 179 -33.57 -11.59 26.50
C ARG A 179 -34.83 -11.39 25.69
#